data_AF-G7L765-F1
#
_entry.id   AF-G7L765-F1
#
_cell.length_a   1.000
_cell.length_b   1.000
_cell.length_c   1.000
_cell.angle_alpha   90.00
_cell.angle_beta   90.00
_cell.angle_gamma   90.00
#
_symmetry.space_group_name_H-M   'P 1'
#
loop_
_entity.id
_entity.type
_entity.pdbx_description
1 polymer ?
#
loop_
_entity_poly.entity_id
_entity_poly.type
_entity_poly.pdbx_seq_one_letter_code
_entity_poly.pdbx_strand_id
1 'polypeptide(L)'
;MLFGKHLEVNFSKHPNITPGADTHEYMNSSLNRFNYNVAKNYQYCCSPTKIIHMYALVQFESEEEATEALVCRHANSLSGFMIRISFYYF
;
A
#
# COMPACT_ATOMS: atom_id res chain seq x y z
N MET A 1 -2.06 14.32 -12.96
CA MET A 1 -2.26 15.69 -12.44
C MET A 1 -2.52 15.57 -10.95
N LEU A 2 -1.74 16.25 -10.11
CA LEU A 2 -1.98 16.33 -8.67
C LEU A 2 -2.71 17.65 -8.41
N PHE A 3 -3.93 17.60 -7.87
CA PHE A 3 -4.79 18.78 -7.65
C PHE A 3 -4.91 19.69 -8.89
N GLY A 4 -5.08 19.08 -10.07
CA GLY A 4 -5.20 19.81 -11.34
C GLY A 4 -3.90 20.41 -11.89
N LYS A 5 -2.74 20.12 -11.28
CA LYS A 5 -1.43 20.58 -11.75
C LYS A 5 -0.54 19.45 -12.24
N HIS A 6 0.32 19.75 -13.22
CA HIS A 6 1.39 18.85 -13.65
C HIS A 6 2.54 18.98 -12.65
N LEU A 7 3.02 17.85 -12.14
CA LEU A 7 4.15 17.83 -11.23
C LEU A 7 5.42 17.59 -12.05
N GLU A 8 6.37 18.51 -11.95
CA GLU A 8 7.70 18.33 -12.51
C GLU A 8 8.62 17.74 -11.43
N VAL A 9 9.30 16.64 -11.76
CA VAL A 9 10.20 15.94 -10.84
C VAL A 9 11.56 15.80 -11.50
N ASN A 10 12.61 16.26 -10.81
CA ASN A 10 13.99 16.24 -11.27
C ASN A 10 14.93 15.84 -10.14
N PHE A 11 16.14 15.40 -10.49
CA PHE A 11 17.20 15.17 -9.49
C PHE A 11 17.62 16.50 -8.85
N SER A 12 17.67 16.52 -7.51
CA SER A 12 18.20 17.65 -6.77
C SER A 12 19.71 17.78 -6.99
N LYS A 13 20.22 19.01 -6.97
CA LYS A 13 21.66 19.31 -6.92
C LYS A 13 22.23 19.22 -5.50
N HIS A 14 21.36 19.15 -4.49
CA HIS A 14 21.74 19.11 -3.09
C HIS A 14 21.71 17.66 -2.57
N PRO A 15 22.77 17.20 -1.87
CA PRO A 15 22.86 15.81 -1.40
C PRO A 15 21.99 15.53 -0.16
N ASN A 16 21.61 16.55 0.61
CA ASN A 16 20.80 16.44 1.82
C ASN A 16 19.76 17.58 1.88
N ILE A 17 18.71 17.38 2.65
CA ILE A 17 17.70 18.40 2.94
C ILE A 17 18.17 19.22 4.15
N THR A 18 18.16 20.55 4.04
CA THR A 18 18.41 21.46 5.17
C THR A 18 17.12 21.62 5.98
N PRO A 19 17.09 21.30 7.28
CA PRO A 19 15.90 21.52 8.11
C PRO A 19 15.55 23.01 8.23
N GLY A 20 14.27 23.33 8.11
CA GLY A 20 13.68 24.65 8.31
C GLY A 20 12.32 24.57 8.99
N ALA A 21 11.64 25.71 9.17
CA ALA A 21 10.37 25.79 9.90
C ALA A 21 9.26 24.88 9.30
N ASP A 22 9.25 24.70 7.98
CA ASP A 22 8.27 23.88 7.28
C ASP A 22 8.76 22.45 6.99
N THR A 23 9.97 22.07 7.44
CA THR A 23 10.53 20.75 7.20
C THR A 23 9.94 19.72 8.16
N HIS A 24 9.56 18.56 7.61
CA HIS A 24 9.05 17.43 8.38
C HIS A 24 10.01 16.24 8.26
N GLU A 25 10.37 15.63 9.38
CA GLU A 25 11.27 14.47 9.44
C GLU A 25 10.46 13.16 9.50
N TYR A 26 10.73 12.25 8.56
CA TYR A 26 10.07 10.94 8.49
C TYR A 26 11.05 9.76 8.62
N MET A 27 12.31 10.01 9.00
CA MET A 27 13.36 8.98 9.06
C MET A 27 12.95 7.79 9.93
N ASN A 28 12.26 8.02 11.04
CA ASN A 28 11.80 6.99 11.97
C ASN A 28 10.33 6.63 11.80
N SER A 29 9.70 6.99 10.67
CA SER A 29 8.29 6.69 10.43
C SER A 29 8.08 5.19 10.28
N SER A 30 7.33 4.58 11.20
CA SER A 30 6.91 3.17 11.12
C SER A 30 5.98 2.87 9.94
N LEU A 31 5.45 3.91 9.29
CA LEU A 31 4.57 3.80 8.13
C LEU A 31 5.32 3.68 6.80
N ASN A 32 6.65 3.83 6.80
CA ASN A 32 7.43 3.60 5.59
C ASN A 32 7.45 2.10 5.27
N ARG A 33 6.85 1.74 4.12
CA ARG A 33 6.76 0.35 3.65
C ARG A 33 8.13 -0.29 3.43
N PHE A 34 9.19 0.48 3.23
CA PHE A 34 10.53 -0.03 2.98
C PHE A 34 11.40 -0.11 4.25
N ASN A 35 10.84 -0.03 5.46
CA ASN A 35 11.64 -0.20 6.69
C ASN A 35 11.94 -1.66 7.06
N TYR A 36 11.09 -2.62 6.67
CA TYR A 36 11.22 -4.03 7.09
C TYR A 36 11.34 -4.97 5.89
N ASN A 37 10.25 -5.17 5.16
CA ASN A 37 10.14 -6.18 4.09
C ASN A 37 10.49 -5.61 2.71
N VAL A 38 11.67 -4.98 2.59
CA VAL A 38 12.11 -4.22 1.41
C VAL A 38 11.92 -5.02 0.11
N ALA A 39 12.51 -6.21 0.02
CA ALA A 39 12.50 -7.03 -1.19
C ALA A 39 11.07 -7.43 -1.62
N LYS A 40 10.21 -7.81 -0.67
CA LYS A 40 8.80 -8.13 -0.95
C LYS A 40 8.04 -6.87 -1.38
N ASN A 41 8.28 -5.74 -0.73
CA ASN A 41 7.56 -4.51 -1.03
C ASN A 41 7.91 -3.91 -2.39
N TYR A 42 9.14 -4.11 -2.88
CA TYR A 42 9.50 -3.77 -4.27
C TYR A 42 8.67 -4.53 -5.32
N GLN A 43 8.21 -5.74 -5.03
CA GLN A 43 7.39 -6.52 -5.96
C GLN A 43 6.01 -5.89 -6.20
N TYR A 44 5.56 -4.99 -5.32
CA TYR A 44 4.28 -4.28 -5.45
C TYR A 44 4.41 -2.90 -6.11
N CYS A 45 5.62 -2.46 -6.47
CA CYS A 45 5.81 -1.22 -7.21
C CYS A 45 5.26 -1.36 -8.63
N CYS A 46 4.40 -0.43 -9.03
CA CYS A 46 3.82 -0.37 -10.37
C CYS A 46 3.69 1.07 -10.87
N SER A 47 3.63 1.26 -12.19
CA SER A 47 3.35 2.57 -12.78
C SER A 47 2.00 3.12 -12.28
N PRO A 48 1.84 4.43 -12.09
CA PRO A 48 0.55 5.01 -11.71
C PRO A 48 -0.55 4.62 -12.69
N THR A 49 -1.68 4.10 -12.18
CA THR A 49 -2.84 3.72 -12.99
C THR A 49 -4.13 4.34 -12.46
N LYS A 50 -5.24 4.13 -13.17
CA LYS A 50 -6.59 4.49 -12.68
C LYS A 50 -7.12 3.51 -11.61
N ILE A 51 -6.43 2.40 -11.37
CA ILE A 51 -6.85 1.31 -10.47
C ILE A 51 -5.94 1.34 -9.23
N ILE A 52 -6.56 1.23 -8.05
CA ILE A 52 -5.85 1.16 -6.76
C ILE A 52 -6.04 -0.24 -6.18
N HIS A 53 -4.93 -0.88 -5.82
CA HIS A 53 -4.97 -2.15 -5.08
C HIS A 53 -5.07 -1.83 -3.60
N MET A 54 -6.21 -2.16 -2.99
CA MET A 54 -6.46 -1.96 -1.57
C MET A 54 -6.44 -3.29 -0.84
N TYR A 55 -5.79 -3.30 0.31
CA TYR A 55 -5.81 -4.42 1.24
C TYR A 55 -6.56 -3.98 2.49
N ALA A 56 -7.38 -4.87 3.03
CA ALA A 56 -8.05 -4.70 4.30
C ALA A 56 -7.89 -6.00 5.09
N LEU A 57 -7.71 -5.87 6.40
CA LEU A 57 -7.72 -7.01 7.31
C LEU A 57 -9.12 -7.13 7.91
N VAL A 58 -9.66 -8.33 7.88
CA VAL A 58 -10.93 -8.68 8.52
C VAL A 58 -10.63 -9.72 9.57
N GLN A 59 -11.10 -9.49 10.78
CA GLN A 59 -11.02 -10.46 11.87
C GLN A 59 -12.29 -11.32 11.84
N PHE A 60 -12.10 -12.63 11.93
CA PHE A 60 -13.18 -13.61 12.04
C PHE A 60 -13.20 -14.19 13.46
N GLU A 61 -14.37 -14.60 13.93
CA GLU A 61 -14.51 -15.12 15.29
C GLU A 61 -13.97 -16.56 15.41
N SER A 62 -13.96 -17.30 14.30
CA SER A 62 -13.43 -18.66 14.23
C SER A 62 -12.65 -18.95 12.95
N GLU A 63 -11.86 -20.02 12.97
CA GLU A 63 -11.10 -20.49 11.81
C GLU A 63 -12.04 -20.97 10.69
N GLU A 64 -13.16 -21.58 11.05
CA GLU A 64 -14.16 -22.07 10.10
C GLU A 64 -14.77 -20.91 9.30
N GLU A 65 -15.10 -19.81 9.97
CA GLU A 65 -15.64 -18.60 9.31
C GLU A 65 -14.62 -17.98 8.33
N ALA A 66 -13.35 -17.88 8.77
CA ALA A 66 -12.27 -17.37 7.92
C ALA A 66 -12.03 -18.27 6.70
N THR A 67 -12.13 -19.58 6.88
CA THR A 67 -11.98 -20.58 5.82
C THR A 67 -13.14 -20.54 4.85
N GLU A 68 -14.38 -20.44 5.34
CA GLU A 68 -15.55 -20.29 4.49
C GLU A 68 -15.45 -19.02 3.63
N ALA A 69 -15.06 -17.89 4.23
CA ALA A 69 -14.85 -16.65 3.49
C ALA A 69 -13.80 -16.83 2.38
N LEU A 70 -12.66 -17.45 2.68
CA LEU A 70 -11.63 -17.71 1.67
C LEU A 70 -12.15 -18.62 0.55
N VAL A 71 -12.73 -19.78 0.88
CA VAL A 71 -13.16 -20.79 -0.09
C VAL A 71 -14.32 -20.28 -0.96
N CYS A 72 -15.30 -19.62 -0.34
CA CYS A 72 -16.52 -19.24 -1.03
C CYS A 72 -16.46 -17.84 -1.65
N ARG A 73 -15.59 -16.94 -1.18
CA ARG A 73 -15.55 -15.54 -1.62
C ARG A 73 -14.27 -15.12 -2.35
N HIS A 74 -13.21 -15.91 -2.32
CA HIS A 74 -12.00 -15.58 -3.09
C HIS A 74 -12.30 -15.48 -4.59
N ALA A 75 -11.71 -14.47 -5.25
CA ALA A 75 -11.86 -14.17 -6.68
C ALA A 75 -13.29 -13.86 -7.14
N ASN A 76 -14.25 -13.68 -6.22
CA ASN A 76 -15.58 -13.20 -6.58
C ASN A 76 -15.59 -11.70 -6.89
N SER A 77 -16.64 -11.26 -7.59
CA SER A 77 -16.87 -9.84 -7.85
C SER A 77 -17.70 -9.22 -6.73
N LEU A 78 -17.24 -8.09 -6.19
CA LEU A 78 -17.98 -7.23 -5.28
C LEU A 78 -18.06 -5.83 -5.89
N SER A 79 -19.28 -5.36 -6.18
CA SER A 79 -19.51 -4.06 -6.85
C SER A 79 -18.71 -3.86 -8.14
N GLY A 80 -18.52 -4.95 -8.91
CA GLY A 80 -17.74 -4.95 -10.16
C GLY A 80 -16.22 -5.08 -9.99
N PHE A 81 -15.71 -5.16 -8.76
CA PHE A 81 -14.30 -5.38 -8.47
C PHE A 81 -14.03 -6.82 -8.05
N MET A 82 -13.01 -7.45 -8.62
CA MET A 82 -12.55 -8.77 -8.17
C MET A 82 -11.85 -8.65 -6.82
N ILE A 83 -12.36 -9.34 -5.79
CA ILE A 83 -11.73 -9.39 -4.48
C ILE A 83 -10.78 -10.59 -4.39
N ARG A 84 -9.62 -10.40 -3.76
CA ARG A 84 -8.69 -11.47 -3.42
C ARG A 84 -8.59 -11.56 -1.91
N ILE A 85 -8.92 -12.72 -1.37
CA ILE A 85 -8.80 -13.04 0.06
C ILE A 85 -7.56 -13.94 0.21
N SER A 86 -6.74 -13.66 1.20
CA SER A 86 -5.54 -14.45 1.53
C SER A 86 -5.30 -14.37 3.03
N PHE A 87 -4.84 -15.46 3.64
CA PHE A 87 -4.40 -15.43 5.03
C PHE A 87 -3.10 -14.64 5.18
N TYR A 88 -3.04 -13.87 6.26
CA TYR A 88 -1.83 -13.18 6.70
C TYR A 88 -1.44 -13.74 8.06
N TYR A 89 -0.19 -14.15 8.18
CA TYR A 89 0.44 -14.48 9.46
C TYR A 89 1.18 -13.23 9.93
N PHE A 90 0.99 -12.84 11.20
CA PHE A 90 1.75 -11.77 11.85
C PHE A 90 3.14 -12.25 12.26
#